data_AF-A0A0G8CHD1-F1
#
_entry.id   AF-A0A0G8CHD1-F1
#
_cell.length_a   1.000
_cell.length_b   1.000
_cell.length_c   1.000
_cell.angle_alpha   90.00
_cell.angle_beta   90.00
_cell.angle_gamma   90.00
#
_symmetry.space_group_name_H-M   'P 1'
#
loop_
_entity.id
_entity.type
_entity.pdbx_description
1 polymer ?
#
loop_
_entity_poly.entity_id
_entity_poly.type
_entity_poly.pdbx_seq_one_letter_code
_entity_poly.pdbx_strand_id
1 'polypeptide(L)' 'MFYLSVIPEVFDIIALNIKESGLWATKGLNRLIIEKPFGHNVTSARGFNEKLIEDFDETDIYHIDHYL' A
#
# COMPACT_ATOMS: atom_id res chain seq x y z
N MET A 1 -3.97 -3.19 -11.01
CA MET A 1 -4.67 -2.87 -9.74
C MET A 1 -4.41 -4.00 -8.77
N PHE A 2 -3.96 -3.69 -7.56
CA PHE A 2 -3.72 -4.62 -6.46
C PHE A 2 -4.60 -4.24 -5.29
N TYR A 3 -5.38 -5.19 -4.76
CA TYR A 3 -6.21 -5.01 -3.57
C TYR A 3 -5.67 -5.87 -2.45
N LEU A 4 -5.21 -5.23 -1.38
CA LEU A 4 -4.57 -5.90 -0.26
C LEU A 4 -5.55 -6.04 0.91
N SER A 5 -6.27 -7.15 0.90
CA SER A 5 -7.16 -7.59 1.99
C SER A 5 -6.42 -8.52 2.96
N VAL A 6 -5.30 -8.03 3.51
CA VAL A 6 -4.39 -8.80 4.36
C VAL A 6 -4.10 -8.05 5.66
N ILE A 7 -3.41 -8.69 6.60
CA ILE A 7 -2.99 -8.04 7.85
C ILE A 7 -1.88 -6.99 7.60
N PRO A 8 -1.84 -5.89 8.37
CA PRO A 8 -0.86 -4.79 8.22
C PRO A 8 0.60 -5.27 8.16
N GLU A 9 0.94 -6.29 8.95
CA GLU A 9 2.32 -6.74 9.17
C GLU A 9 2.97 -7.35 7.92
N VAL A 10 2.17 -7.77 6.94
CA VAL A 10 2.68 -8.36 5.69
C VAL A 10 2.66 -7.40 4.51
N PHE A 11 2.19 -6.16 4.68
CA PHE A 11 2.09 -5.19 3.58
C PHE A 11 3.44 -4.90 2.93
N ASP A 12 4.45 -4.57 3.74
CA ASP A 12 5.80 -4.25 3.26
C ASP A 12 6.37 -5.39 2.39
N ILE A 13 6.14 -6.63 2.82
CA ILE A 13 6.62 -7.82 2.11
C ILE A 13 5.90 -7.95 0.76
N ILE A 14 4.59 -7.76 0.71
CA ILE A 14 3.82 -7.87 -0.52
C ILE A 14 4.15 -6.72 -1.48
N ALA A 15 4.24 -5.50 -0.97
CA ALA A 15 4.64 -4.30 -1.69
C ALA A 15 5.98 -4.51 -2.42
N LEU A 16 7.00 -4.94 -1.69
CA LEU A 16 8.32 -5.23 -2.24
C LEU A 16 8.26 -6.30 -3.33
N ASN A 17 7.54 -7.41 -3.09
CA ASN A 17 7.40 -8.47 -4.08
C ASN A 17 6.66 -8.01 -5.36
N ILE A 18 5.64 -7.16 -5.25
CA ILE A 18 4.95 -6.58 -6.41
C ILE A 18 5.91 -5.74 -7.25
N LYS A 19 6.79 -4.97 -6.60
CA LYS A 19 7.81 -4.16 -7.26
C LYS A 19 8.89 -5.02 -7.92
N GLU A 20 9.50 -5.95 -7.17
CA GLU A 20 10.60 -6.80 -7.64
C GLU A 20 10.18 -7.79 -8.74
N SER A 21 8.94 -8.27 -8.71
CA SER A 21 8.41 -9.15 -9.77
C SER A 21 8.16 -8.43 -11.09
N GLY A 22 8.30 -7.10 -11.13
CA GLY A 22 7.99 -6.28 -12.31
C GLY A 22 6.48 -6.14 -12.57
N LEU A 23 5.62 -6.69 -11.68
CA LEU A 23 4.17 -6.59 -11.80
C LEU A 23 3.65 -5.15 -11.68
N TRP A 24 4.43 -4.26 -11.06
CA TRP A 24 4.15 -2.83 -11.02
C TRP A 24 4.53 -2.08 -12.32
N ALA A 25 5.46 -2.60 -13.13
CA ALA A 25 5.98 -1.92 -14.30
C ALA A 25 5.07 -2.09 -15.54
N THR A 26 3.81 -1.63 -15.44
CA THR A 26 2.82 -1.76 -16.51
C THR A 26 2.60 -0.45 -17.27
N LYS A 27 2.20 -0.54 -18.55
CA LYS A 27 1.74 0.63 -19.31
C LYS A 27 0.29 0.92 -18.93
N GLY A 28 0.07 1.89 -18.04
CA GLY A 28 -1.28 2.28 -17.62
C GLY A 28 -1.30 2.80 -16.20
N LEU A 29 -2.51 2.89 -15.63
CA LEU A 29 -2.71 3.30 -14.23
C LEU A 29 -2.47 2.10 -13.31
N ASN A 30 -1.48 2.23 -12.43
CA ASN A 30 -1.32 1.33 -11.30
C ASN A 30 -2.14 1.87 -10.13
N ARG A 31 -2.69 0.96 -9.33
CA ARG A 31 -3.43 1.32 -8.12
C ARG A 31 -3.17 0.26 -7.07
N LEU A 32 -2.73 0.71 -5.91
CA LEU A 32 -2.56 -0.09 -4.70
C LEU A 32 -3.69 0.29 -3.73
N ILE A 33 -4.59 -0.64 -3.49
CA ILE A 33 -5.73 -0.45 -2.60
C ILE A 33 -5.44 -1.20 -1.30
N ILE A 34 -5.55 -0.50 -0.17
CA ILE A 34 -5.14 -1.00 1.14
C ILE A 34 -6.26 -0.83 2.17
N GLU A 35 -6.45 -1.85 3.00
CA GLU A 35 -7.45 -1.87 4.07
C GLU A 35 -6.88 -1.43 5.42
N LYS A 36 -7.74 -0.88 6.27
CA LYS A 36 -7.39 -0.56 7.66
C LYS A 36 -7.09 -1.83 8.46
N PRO A 37 -6.28 -1.75 9.55
CA PRO A 37 -5.75 -0.54 10.16
C PRO A 37 -4.42 -0.07 9.55
N PHE A 38 -4.28 1.24 9.36
CA PHE A 38 -3.04 1.88 8.87
C PHE A 38 -2.06 2.20 10.00
N GLY A 39 -2.07 1.41 11.08
CA GLY A 39 -1.40 1.71 12.34
C GLY A 39 -2.38 1.96 13.50
N HIS A 40 -1.85 1.99 14.72
CA HIS A 40 -2.63 2.09 15.97
C HIS A 40 -2.49 3.44 16.67
N ASN A 41 -1.57 4.28 16.22
CA ASN A 41 -1.34 5.64 16.67
C ASN A 41 -0.66 6.45 15.56
N VAL A 42 -0.58 7.77 15.74
CA VAL A 42 0.00 8.70 14.76
C VAL A 42 1.41 8.29 14.35
N THR A 43 2.26 7.87 15.29
CA THR A 43 3.64 7.45 14.99
C THR A 43 3.67 6.21 14.11
N SER A 44 2.90 5.18 14.45
CA SER A 44 2.82 3.95 13.65
C SER A 44 2.21 4.19 12.27
N ALA A 45 1.24 5.11 12.16
CA ALA A 45 0.59 5.42 10.89
C ALA A 45 1.51 6.21 9.95
N ARG A 46 2.31 7.13 10.50
CA ARG A 46 3.35 7.81 9.73
C ARG A 46 4.39 6.82 9.22
N GLY A 47 4.88 5.92 10.08
CA GLY A 47 5.84 4.90 9.67
C GLY A 47 5.28 3.93 8.63
N PHE A 48 4.00 3.59 8.71
CA PHE A 48 3.34 2.78 7.68
C PHE A 48 3.25 3.52 6.34
N ASN A 49 2.83 4.79 6.35
CA ASN A 49 2.72 5.58 5.12
C ASN A 49 4.10 5.86 4.49
N GLU A 50 5.11 6.19 5.30
CA GLU A 50 6.49 6.44 4.86
C GLU A 50 7.04 5.25 4.06
N LYS A 51 6.83 4.01 4.54
CA LYS A 51 7.25 2.81 3.82
C LYS A 51 6.51 2.60 2.50
N LEU A 52 5.22 2.90 2.45
CA LEU A 52 4.44 2.73 1.21
C LEU A 52 4.91 3.71 0.12
N ILE A 53 5.20 4.95 0.48
CA ILE A 53 5.64 5.98 -0.48
C ILE A 53 7.11 5.83 -0.90
N GLU A 54 7.91 5.04 -0.19
CA GLU A 54 9.26 4.64 -0.64
C GLU A 54 9.19 3.71 -1.86
N ASP A 55 8.15 2.89 -1.94
CA ASP A 55 7.99 1.89 -3.00
C ASP A 55 7.03 2.28 -4.10
N PHE A 56 6.04 3.13 -3.81
CA PHE A 56 4.99 3.54 -4.72
C PHE A 56 4.77 5.06 -4.71
N ASP A 57 4.22 5.59 -5.80
CA ASP A 57 3.77 6.98 -5.83
C ASP A 57 2.52 7.13 -4.93
N GLU A 58 2.47 8.17 -4.10
CA GLU A 58 1.33 8.45 -3.21
C GLU A 58 0.00 8.55 -3.99
N THR A 59 0.04 9.04 -5.23
CA THR A 59 -1.13 9.17 -6.10
C THR A 59 -1.70 7.82 -6.59
N ASP A 60 -0.92 6.75 -6.48
CA ASP A 60 -1.32 5.39 -6.81
C ASP A 60 -1.86 4.61 -5.60
N ILE A 61 -1.78 5.18 -4.38
CA ILE A 61 -2.18 4.53 -3.13
C ILE A 61 -3.59 4.98 -2.70
N TYR A 62 -4.46 4.00 -2.47
CA TYR A 62 -5.85 4.21 -2.08
C TYR A 62 -6.13 3.53 -0.75
N HIS A 63 -6.28 4.34 0.29
CA HIS A 63 -6.67 3.92 1.63
C HIS A 63 -8.18 3.73 1.67
N ILE A 64 -8.65 2.50 1.92
CA ILE A 64 -10.08 2.22 2.03
C ILE A 64 -10.57 2.53 3.43
N ASP A 65 -11.60 3.38 3.48
CA ASP A 65 -12.52 3.49 4.60
C ASP A 65 -13.93 3.24 4.04
N HIS A 66 -14.57 2.15 4.46
CA HIS A 66 -15.88 1.74 3.94
C HIS A 66 -17.04 2.67 4.32
N TYR A 67 -16.79 3.69 5.15
CA TYR A 67 -17.76 4.75 5.42
C TYR A 67 -17.77 5.85 4.35
N LEU A 68 -16.77 5.88 3.46
CA LEU A 68 -16.64 6.81 2.34
C LEU A 68 -16.98 6.11 1.01
#